data_AF-A0A315ZPC7-F1
#
_entry.id   AF-A0A315ZPC7-F1
#
_cell.length_a   1.000
_cell.length_b   1.000
_cell.length_c   1.000
_cell.angle_alpha   90.00
_cell.angle_beta   90.00
_cell.angle_gamma   90.00
#
_symmetry.space_group_name_H-M   'P 1'
#
loop_
_entity.id
_entity.type
_entity.pdbx_description
1 polymer ?
#
loop_
_entity_poly.entity_id
_entity_poly.type
_entity_poly.pdbx_seq_one_letter_code
_entity_poly.pdbx_strand_id
1 'polypeptide(L)'
;MKKLIVIILEVFITVLLAGCSGKLSDKYVTVNEYKEIEVERVEPEKTTEEDVDKVVARMMKGYTAEHDLPEDTEITDEIVQETLSHKSKTVEQYREELRKQIASAKEKAARAELENAVWEKVIDQSEVKKYPEGRIEEVLENLKTQYEVYASEAGMEYEEYLKALNMSEADLKKAAEASTKQELIANVIALKHALKPNDEDFQTALGEYAKEYKFANAELLLKAVPEDEMRLLVTRDNVKSWLADQCTQTEAKGE
;
A
#
# COMPACT_ATOMS: atom_id res chain seq x y z
N MET A 1 7.15 -37.80 6.77
CA MET A 1 7.26 -37.82 8.24
C MET A 1 8.67 -37.42 8.64
N LYS A 2 8.77 -36.51 9.63
CA LYS A 2 9.97 -35.95 10.30
C LYS A 2 10.58 -34.72 9.60
N LYS A 3 10.68 -33.54 10.20
CA LYS A 3 10.16 -32.95 11.45
C LYS A 3 10.07 -31.43 11.19
N LEU A 4 8.95 -30.79 11.54
CA LEU A 4 8.87 -29.34 11.65
C LEU A 4 9.88 -28.87 12.72
N ILE A 5 10.69 -27.86 12.39
CA ILE A 5 11.31 -27.00 13.39
C ILE A 5 10.50 -25.71 13.38
N VAL A 6 9.52 -25.67 14.27
CA VAL A 6 8.83 -24.43 14.67
C VAL A 6 9.78 -23.71 15.61
N ILE A 7 10.46 -22.67 15.13
CA ILE A 7 11.16 -21.73 15.99
C ILE A 7 10.12 -20.68 16.40
N ILE A 8 9.46 -20.93 17.54
CA ILE A 8 8.74 -19.90 18.27
C ILE A 8 9.83 -18.98 18.85
N LEU A 9 10.09 -17.88 18.16
CA LEU A 9 10.91 -16.79 18.67
C LEU A 9 9.98 -15.95 19.56
N GLU A 10 9.92 -16.28 20.84
CA GLU A 10 9.31 -15.43 21.86
C GLU A 10 10.16 -14.16 21.98
N VAL A 11 9.80 -13.14 21.21
CA VAL A 11 10.28 -11.78 21.41
C VAL A 11 9.67 -11.28 22.72
N PHE A 12 10.41 -11.44 23.81
CA PHE A 12 10.20 -10.68 25.03
C PHE A 12 10.46 -9.20 24.71
N ILE A 13 9.43 -8.50 24.25
CA ILE A 13 9.40 -7.04 24.30
C ILE A 13 9.37 -6.71 25.79
N THR A 14 10.51 -6.32 26.34
CA THR A 14 10.57 -5.68 27.64
C THR A 14 9.67 -4.46 27.59
N VAL A 15 8.48 -4.58 28.18
CA VAL A 15 7.60 -3.44 28.47
C VAL A 15 8.33 -2.59 29.49
N LEU A 16 9.23 -1.74 28.99
CA LEU A 16 9.61 -0.55 29.72
C LEU A 16 8.34 0.29 29.78
N LEU A 17 7.84 0.50 30.98
CA LEU A 17 6.80 1.46 31.29
C LEU A 17 7.33 2.87 30.96
N ALA A 18 7.44 3.19 29.68
CA ALA A 18 7.60 4.55 29.20
C ALA A 18 6.24 5.23 29.41
N GLY A 19 6.27 6.38 30.08
CA GLY A 19 5.07 7.18 30.34
C GLY A 19 4.35 7.53 29.05
N CYS A 20 3.08 7.94 29.15
CA CYS A 20 2.18 8.26 28.05
C CYS A 20 2.68 9.38 27.08
N SER A 21 3.79 9.20 26.37
CA SER A 21 4.32 10.11 25.36
C SER A 21 3.49 9.96 24.07
N GLY A 22 2.21 10.35 24.13
CA GLY A 22 1.34 10.34 22.96
C GLY A 22 0.06 9.53 23.10
N LYS A 23 -0.47 9.31 24.31
CA LYS A 23 -1.84 8.79 24.41
C LYS A 23 -2.82 9.78 23.78
N LEU A 24 -3.62 9.31 22.82
CA LEU A 24 -4.69 10.06 22.17
C LEU A 24 -5.97 9.26 22.22
N SER A 25 -7.09 9.93 22.47
CA SER A 25 -8.35 9.23 22.61
C SER A 25 -9.54 10.11 22.36
N ASP A 26 -10.59 9.52 21.79
CA ASP A 26 -11.90 10.12 21.66
C ASP A 26 -12.98 9.18 22.22
N LYS A 27 -14.23 9.36 21.78
CA LYS A 27 -15.36 8.53 22.20
C LYS A 27 -15.38 7.12 21.58
N TYR A 28 -14.58 6.85 20.54
CA TYR A 28 -14.57 5.61 19.76
C TYR A 28 -13.28 4.79 19.95
N VAL A 29 -12.12 5.43 20.06
CA VAL A 29 -10.82 4.76 20.09
C VAL A 29 -9.86 5.38 21.11
N THR A 30 -8.94 4.56 21.60
CA THR A 30 -7.74 4.98 22.31
C THR A 30 -6.52 4.51 21.52
N VAL A 31 -5.64 5.42 21.18
CA VAL A 31 -4.29 5.16 20.67
C VAL A 31 -3.35 5.38 21.86
N ASN A 32 -2.81 4.30 22.42
CA ASN A 32 -1.98 4.40 23.63
C ASN A 32 -0.62 5.02 23.33
N GLU A 33 -0.07 4.73 22.16
CA GLU A 33 1.24 5.19 21.71
C GLU A 33 1.25 5.35 20.18
N TYR A 34 1.58 6.55 19.70
CA TYR A 34 1.77 6.84 18.27
C TYR A 34 2.92 7.80 17.97
N LYS A 35 3.61 8.28 19.01
CA LYS A 35 4.81 9.11 18.87
C LYS A 35 6.01 8.27 19.28
N GLU A 36 7.20 8.68 18.84
CA GLU A 36 8.46 8.03 19.22
C GLU A 36 8.48 6.54 18.83
N ILE A 37 7.74 6.15 17.79
CA ILE A 37 7.67 4.77 17.31
C ILE A 37 9.04 4.36 16.77
N GLU A 38 9.61 3.32 17.35
CA GLU A 38 10.83 2.69 16.87
C GLU A 38 10.53 1.53 15.92
N VAL A 39 11.13 1.59 14.73
CA VAL A 39 11.08 0.54 13.71
C VAL A 39 12.50 0.19 13.26
N GLU A 40 12.63 -0.99 12.66
CA GLU A 40 13.85 -1.39 11.97
C GLU A 40 14.09 -0.47 10.77
N ARG A 41 15.35 -0.15 10.48
CA ARG A 41 15.70 0.68 9.33
C ARG A 41 15.31 -0.01 8.04
N VAL A 42 14.61 0.72 7.19
CA VAL A 42 14.30 0.30 5.83
C VAL A 42 15.12 1.14 4.86
N GLU A 43 16.02 0.50 4.12
CA GLU A 43 16.79 1.14 3.04
C GLU A 43 16.28 0.66 1.68
N PRO A 44 16.16 1.55 0.68
CA PRO A 44 15.83 1.13 -0.67
C PRO A 44 16.93 0.21 -1.20
N GLU A 45 16.52 -0.89 -1.81
CA GLU A 45 17.45 -1.75 -2.53
C GLU A 45 18.24 -0.95 -3.57
N LYS A 46 19.52 -1.27 -3.75
CA LYS A 46 20.32 -0.66 -4.80
C LYS A 46 19.80 -1.11 -6.16
N THR A 47 19.69 -0.17 -7.10
CA THR A 47 19.44 -0.49 -8.51
C THR A 47 20.72 -1.08 -9.12
N THR A 48 20.58 -2.25 -9.74
CA THR A 48 21.69 -2.95 -10.40
C THR A 48 21.57 -2.89 -11.92
N GLU A 49 22.65 -3.24 -12.62
CA GLU A 49 22.58 -3.40 -14.08
C GLU A 49 21.65 -4.55 -14.48
N GLU A 50 21.61 -5.61 -13.68
CA GLU A 50 20.73 -6.75 -13.89
C GLU A 50 19.25 -6.34 -13.84
N ASP A 51 18.88 -5.40 -12.97
CA ASP A 51 17.52 -4.86 -12.93
C ASP A 51 17.17 -4.13 -14.22
N VAL A 52 18.10 -3.35 -14.76
CA VAL A 52 17.94 -2.65 -16.04
C VAL A 52 17.83 -3.65 -17.19
N ASP A 53 18.70 -4.66 -17.23
CA ASP A 53 18.66 -5.73 -18.23
C ASP A 53 17.35 -6.49 -18.23
N LYS A 54 16.82 -6.83 -17.05
CA LYS A 54 15.51 -7.51 -16.92
C LYS A 54 14.38 -6.67 -17.51
N VAL A 55 14.40 -5.35 -17.30
CA VAL A 55 13.37 -4.46 -17.85
C VAL A 55 13.54 -4.31 -19.36
N VAL A 56 14.77 -4.10 -19.86
CA VAL A 56 15.07 -4.05 -21.30
C VAL A 56 14.62 -5.33 -21.99
N ALA A 57 14.96 -6.50 -21.44
CA ALA A 57 14.56 -7.80 -21.99
C ALA A 57 13.04 -7.97 -22.02
N ARG A 58 12.31 -7.52 -20.98
CA ARG A 58 10.84 -7.55 -20.97
C ARG A 58 10.25 -6.66 -22.07
N MET A 59 10.78 -5.45 -22.23
CA MET A 59 10.30 -4.50 -23.24
C MET A 59 10.62 -5.00 -24.66
N MET A 60 11.83 -5.50 -24.89
CA MET A 60 12.24 -6.11 -26.15
C MET A 60 11.41 -7.34 -26.49
N LYS A 61 11.06 -8.19 -25.51
CA LYS A 61 10.17 -9.33 -25.75
C LYS A 61 8.79 -8.90 -26.27
N GLY A 62 8.26 -7.78 -25.78
CA GLY A 62 7.03 -7.21 -26.31
C GLY A 62 7.20 -6.73 -27.75
N TYR A 63 8.27 -5.99 -28.01
CA TYR A 63 8.60 -5.45 -29.33
C TYR A 63 8.82 -6.56 -30.38
N THR A 64 9.66 -7.55 -30.10
CA THR A 64 9.97 -8.60 -31.08
C THR A 64 8.75 -9.46 -31.40
N ALA A 65 7.88 -9.71 -30.42
CA ALA A 65 6.62 -10.41 -30.65
C ALA A 65 5.64 -9.60 -31.51
N GLU A 66 5.57 -8.28 -31.33
CA GLU A 66 4.72 -7.39 -32.14
C GLU A 66 5.22 -7.26 -33.59
N HIS A 67 6.54 -7.34 -33.80
CA HIS A 67 7.20 -7.14 -35.09
C HIS A 67 7.66 -8.44 -35.79
N ASP A 68 7.33 -9.62 -35.26
CA ASP A 68 7.75 -10.94 -35.77
C ASP A 68 9.28 -11.06 -35.96
N LEU A 69 10.04 -10.56 -34.98
CA LEU A 69 11.49 -10.59 -34.97
C LEU A 69 12.02 -11.74 -34.10
N PRO A 70 13.26 -12.23 -34.35
CA PRO A 70 13.90 -13.22 -33.49
C PRO A 70 14.01 -12.78 -32.03
N GLU A 71 13.84 -13.71 -31.08
CA GLU A 71 13.93 -13.42 -29.64
C GLU A 71 15.30 -12.89 -29.20
N ASP A 72 16.36 -13.19 -29.96
CA ASP A 72 17.74 -12.74 -29.75
C ASP A 72 18.05 -11.39 -30.42
N THR A 73 17.03 -10.68 -30.95
CA THR A 73 17.19 -9.33 -31.49
C THR A 73 17.71 -8.37 -30.41
N GLU A 74 18.86 -7.75 -30.65
CA GLU A 74 19.43 -6.75 -29.77
C GLU A 74 18.70 -5.41 -29.85
N ILE A 75 18.64 -4.70 -28.73
CA ILE A 75 18.11 -3.34 -28.68
C ILE A 75 19.06 -2.38 -29.42
N THR A 76 18.50 -1.50 -30.24
CA THR A 76 19.24 -0.46 -30.98
C THR A 76 18.68 0.93 -30.68
N ASP A 77 19.46 1.97 -31.00
CA ASP A 77 19.02 3.37 -30.86
C ASP A 77 17.74 3.67 -31.68
N GLU A 78 17.56 2.98 -32.80
CA GLU A 78 16.41 3.13 -33.69
C GLU A 78 15.15 2.55 -33.04
N ILE A 79 15.24 1.33 -32.49
CA ILE A 79 14.14 0.69 -31.73
C ILE A 79 13.74 1.54 -30.51
N VAL A 80 14.73 2.11 -29.81
CA VAL A 80 14.48 3.01 -28.67
C VAL A 80 13.62 4.21 -29.09
N GLN A 81 14.01 4.89 -30.16
CA GLN A 81 13.35 6.12 -30.63
C GLN A 81 11.96 5.87 -31.21
N GLU A 82 11.78 4.74 -31.91
CA GLU A 82 10.53 4.44 -32.60
C GLU A 82 9.44 3.94 -31.64
N THR A 83 9.81 3.17 -30.62
CA THR A 83 8.81 2.43 -29.84
C THR A 83 9.01 2.48 -28.33
N LEU A 84 10.25 2.40 -27.84
CA LEU A 84 10.46 2.13 -26.40
C LEU A 84 10.48 3.39 -25.53
N SER A 85 10.86 4.55 -26.07
CA SER A 85 10.86 5.81 -25.33
C SER A 85 10.61 7.02 -26.22
N HIS A 86 9.78 7.93 -25.72
CA HIS A 86 9.58 9.25 -26.34
C HIS A 86 10.58 10.30 -25.85
N LYS A 87 11.46 9.95 -24.89
CA LYS A 87 12.41 10.87 -24.25
C LYS A 87 13.87 10.54 -24.57
N SER A 88 14.17 9.27 -24.78
CA SER A 88 15.51 8.76 -24.99
C SER A 88 15.80 8.55 -26.48
N LYS A 89 17.01 8.91 -26.92
CA LYS A 89 17.44 8.79 -28.33
C LYS A 89 18.43 7.65 -28.56
N THR A 90 19.10 7.19 -27.51
CA THR A 90 20.07 6.10 -27.60
C THR A 90 19.76 5.02 -26.57
N VAL A 91 20.29 3.82 -26.77
CA VAL A 91 20.21 2.71 -25.82
C VAL A 91 20.75 3.14 -24.46
N GLU A 92 21.86 3.86 -24.40
CA GLU A 92 22.43 4.32 -23.12
C GLU A 92 21.50 5.30 -22.40
N GLN A 93 20.88 6.24 -23.13
CA GLN A 93 19.92 7.18 -22.54
C GLN A 93 18.69 6.45 -22.01
N TYR A 94 18.20 5.46 -22.76
CA TYR A 94 17.06 4.65 -22.35
C TYR A 94 17.37 3.80 -21.11
N ARG A 95 18.55 3.18 -21.06
CA ARG A 95 19.01 2.43 -19.88
C ARG A 95 19.14 3.32 -18.65
N GLU A 96 19.60 4.56 -18.80
CA GLU A 96 19.65 5.53 -17.69
C GLU A 96 18.25 6.01 -17.27
N GLU A 97 17.33 6.19 -18.22
CA GLU A 97 15.91 6.45 -17.93
C GLU A 97 15.31 5.31 -17.09
N LEU A 98 15.51 4.05 -17.52
CA LEU A 98 15.04 2.88 -16.78
C LEU A 98 15.69 2.78 -15.40
N ARG A 99 17.00 3.05 -15.28
CA ARG A 99 17.71 3.04 -14.00
C ARG A 99 17.06 4.01 -12.99
N LYS A 100 16.69 5.21 -13.43
CA LYS A 100 15.98 6.19 -12.60
C LYS A 100 14.57 5.74 -12.22
N GLN A 101 13.83 5.15 -13.16
CA GLN A 101 12.49 4.62 -12.89
C GLN A 101 12.53 3.48 -11.86
N ILE A 102 13.48 2.55 -12.01
CA ILE A 102 13.68 1.43 -11.07
C ILE A 102 14.11 1.96 -9.70
N ALA A 103 15.06 2.90 -9.64
CA ALA A 103 15.47 3.52 -8.38
C ALA A 103 14.28 4.18 -7.67
N SER A 104 13.49 4.98 -8.38
CA SER A 104 12.29 5.61 -7.82
C SER A 104 11.25 4.59 -7.34
N ALA A 105 11.08 3.47 -8.06
CA ALA A 105 10.19 2.39 -7.62
C ALA A 105 10.69 1.72 -6.33
N LYS A 106 11.99 1.47 -6.22
CA LYS A 106 12.62 0.89 -5.00
C LYS A 106 12.54 1.85 -3.82
N GLU A 107 12.74 3.15 -4.03
CA GLU A 107 12.54 4.19 -3.02
C GLU A 107 11.09 4.23 -2.50
N LYS A 108 10.11 4.19 -3.41
CA LYS A 108 8.69 4.13 -3.03
C LYS A 108 8.34 2.85 -2.28
N ALA A 109 8.90 1.72 -2.67
CA ALA A 109 8.69 0.45 -1.99
C ALA A 109 9.22 0.49 -0.55
N ALA A 110 10.46 0.96 -0.36
CA ALA A 110 11.05 1.13 0.98
C ALA A 110 10.26 2.13 1.83
N ARG A 111 9.77 3.23 1.24
CA ARG A 111 8.89 4.19 1.94
C ARG A 111 7.59 3.52 2.39
N ALA A 112 6.93 2.77 1.51
CA ALA A 112 5.69 2.09 1.83
C ALA A 112 5.88 1.03 2.93
N GLU A 113 7.00 0.30 2.90
CA GLU A 113 7.38 -0.64 3.96
C GLU A 113 7.57 0.07 5.31
N LEU A 114 8.31 1.17 5.34
CA LEU A 114 8.48 1.97 6.55
C LEU A 114 7.14 2.48 7.10
N GLU A 115 6.31 3.06 6.23
CA GLU A 115 4.97 3.55 6.59
C GLU A 115 4.08 2.43 7.16
N ASN A 116 4.13 1.23 6.56
CA ASN A 116 3.38 0.08 7.03
C ASN A 116 3.90 -0.40 8.40
N ALA A 117 5.22 -0.53 8.57
CA ALA A 117 5.81 -0.98 9.84
C ALA A 117 5.47 -0.05 11.01
N VAL A 118 5.47 1.27 10.78
CA VAL A 118 5.07 2.25 11.79
C VAL A 118 3.56 2.16 12.05
N TRP A 119 2.75 2.06 11.00
CA TRP A 119 1.29 2.00 11.11
C TRP A 119 0.81 0.76 11.88
N GLU A 120 1.40 -0.40 11.62
CA GLU A 120 1.11 -1.66 12.32
C GLU A 120 1.34 -1.53 13.82
N LYS A 121 2.49 -0.95 14.24
CA LYS A 121 2.76 -0.68 15.66
C LYS A 121 1.70 0.23 16.28
N VAL A 122 1.27 1.27 15.57
CA VAL A 122 0.21 2.18 16.06
C VAL A 122 -1.14 1.44 16.19
N ILE A 123 -1.49 0.56 15.24
CA ILE A 123 -2.69 -0.28 15.33
C ILE A 123 -2.64 -1.20 16.54
N ASP A 124 -1.49 -1.85 16.79
CA ASP A 124 -1.30 -2.77 17.90
C ASP A 124 -1.39 -2.07 19.26
N GLN A 125 -0.92 -0.82 19.33
CA GLN A 125 -1.04 0.04 20.50
C GLN A 125 -2.41 0.73 20.62
N SER A 126 -3.37 0.37 19.79
CA SER A 126 -4.71 1.00 19.77
C SER A 126 -5.83 0.04 20.15
N GLU A 127 -6.79 0.56 20.92
CA GLU A 127 -7.97 -0.14 21.40
C GLU A 127 -9.25 0.59 20.96
N VAL A 128 -10.17 -0.14 20.33
CA VAL A 128 -11.51 0.39 20.02
C VAL A 128 -12.39 0.28 21.26
N LYS A 129 -12.94 1.41 21.69
CA LYS A 129 -13.92 1.48 22.80
C LYS A 129 -15.31 1.11 22.34
N LYS A 130 -15.70 1.60 21.16
CA LYS A 130 -16.96 1.30 20.48
C LYS A 130 -16.88 1.78 19.03
N TYR A 131 -17.68 1.17 18.17
CA TYR A 131 -17.83 1.61 16.79
C TYR A 131 -18.93 2.69 16.66
N PRO A 132 -18.83 3.59 15.68
CA PRO A 132 -19.96 4.41 15.26
C PRO A 132 -21.15 3.53 14.84
N GLU A 133 -22.36 3.97 15.17
CA GLU A 133 -23.59 3.26 14.85
C GLU A 133 -23.73 3.09 13.33
N GLY A 134 -23.99 1.86 12.86
CA GLY A 134 -24.17 1.55 11.44
C GLY A 134 -22.89 1.44 10.62
N ARG A 135 -21.73 1.89 11.13
CA ARG A 135 -20.51 1.94 10.32
C ARG A 135 -19.94 0.55 9.99
N ILE A 136 -20.02 -0.39 10.93
CA ILE A 136 -19.58 -1.78 10.65
C ILE A 136 -20.47 -2.42 9.57
N GLU A 137 -21.78 -2.20 9.67
CA GLU A 137 -22.75 -2.71 8.72
C GLU A 137 -22.55 -2.12 7.32
N GLU A 138 -22.30 -0.80 7.24
CA GLU A 138 -21.98 -0.11 5.99
C GLU A 138 -20.71 -0.68 5.32
N VAL A 139 -19.61 -0.79 6.09
CA VAL A 139 -18.36 -1.34 5.57
C VAL A 139 -18.51 -2.81 5.17
N LEU A 140 -19.25 -3.60 5.96
CA LEU A 140 -19.55 -5.00 5.64
C LEU A 140 -20.33 -5.12 4.34
N GLU A 141 -21.37 -4.30 4.14
CA GLU A 141 -22.18 -4.33 2.92
C GLU A 141 -21.33 -3.98 1.69
N ASN A 142 -20.48 -2.95 1.78
CA ASN A 142 -19.55 -2.59 0.70
C ASN A 142 -18.61 -3.75 0.34
N LEU A 143 -18.08 -4.46 1.35
CA LEU A 143 -17.26 -5.66 1.13
C LEU A 143 -18.09 -6.79 0.47
N LYS A 144 -19.31 -7.03 0.94
CA LYS A 144 -20.20 -8.05 0.35
C LYS A 144 -20.47 -7.76 -1.12
N THR A 145 -20.90 -6.54 -1.45
CA THR A 145 -21.15 -6.13 -2.84
C THR A 145 -19.91 -6.31 -3.70
N GLN A 146 -18.71 -5.95 -3.21
CA GLN A 146 -17.47 -6.17 -3.96
C GLN A 146 -17.22 -7.66 -4.25
N TYR A 147 -17.38 -8.53 -3.25
CA TYR A 147 -17.19 -9.97 -3.44
C TYR A 147 -18.29 -10.61 -4.31
N GLU A 148 -19.51 -10.09 -4.30
CA GLU A 148 -20.57 -10.51 -5.21
C GLU A 148 -20.24 -10.18 -6.67
N VAL A 149 -19.67 -9.00 -6.92
CA VAL A 149 -19.17 -8.63 -8.26
C VAL A 149 -18.08 -9.60 -8.70
N TYR A 150 -17.09 -9.87 -7.85
CA TYR A 150 -16.01 -10.81 -8.18
C TYR A 150 -16.50 -12.24 -8.39
N ALA A 151 -17.47 -12.70 -7.61
CA ALA A 151 -18.11 -14.00 -7.79
C ALA A 151 -18.82 -14.07 -9.15
N SER A 152 -19.60 -13.04 -9.50
CA SER A 152 -20.27 -12.92 -10.79
C SER A 152 -19.29 -12.92 -11.97
N GLU A 153 -18.19 -12.16 -11.88
CA GLU A 153 -17.13 -12.14 -12.89
C GLU A 153 -16.44 -13.51 -13.04
N ALA A 154 -16.30 -14.25 -11.94
CA ALA A 154 -15.78 -15.61 -11.93
C ALA A 154 -16.82 -16.66 -12.38
N GLY A 155 -18.08 -16.27 -12.61
CA GLY A 155 -19.18 -17.18 -12.93
C GLY A 155 -19.55 -18.13 -11.78
N MET A 156 -19.33 -17.70 -10.54
CA MET A 156 -19.57 -18.46 -9.32
C MET A 156 -20.66 -17.80 -8.48
N GLU A 157 -21.39 -18.60 -7.71
CA GLU A 157 -22.25 -18.07 -6.66
C GLU A 157 -21.41 -17.48 -5.53
N TYR A 158 -21.88 -16.39 -4.92
CA TYR A 158 -21.16 -15.64 -3.89
C TYR A 158 -20.62 -16.51 -2.75
N GLU A 159 -21.46 -17.40 -2.20
CA GLU A 159 -21.02 -18.30 -1.11
C GLU A 159 -19.95 -19.31 -1.57
N GLU A 160 -20.04 -19.79 -2.81
CA GLU A 160 -19.06 -20.72 -3.37
C GLU A 160 -17.74 -20.01 -3.63
N TYR A 161 -17.80 -18.75 -4.08
CA TYR A 161 -16.63 -17.91 -4.28
C TYR A 161 -15.89 -17.66 -2.96
N LEU A 162 -16.59 -17.27 -1.89
CA LEU A 162 -15.98 -17.10 -0.57
C LEU A 162 -15.35 -18.40 -0.06
N LYS A 163 -16.03 -19.54 -0.22
CA LYS A 163 -15.48 -20.85 0.16
C LYS A 163 -14.22 -21.19 -0.63
N ALA A 164 -14.19 -20.88 -1.92
CA ALA A 164 -12.99 -21.08 -2.76
C ALA A 164 -11.80 -20.23 -2.29
N LEU A 165 -12.06 -19.05 -1.73
CA LEU A 165 -11.07 -18.19 -1.08
C LEU A 165 -10.72 -18.61 0.37
N ASN A 166 -11.34 -19.68 0.89
CA ASN A 166 -11.28 -20.07 2.30
C ASN A 166 -11.74 -18.96 3.27
N MET A 167 -12.73 -18.18 2.86
CA MET A 167 -13.33 -17.09 3.63
C MET A 167 -14.77 -17.41 4.01
N SER A 168 -15.24 -16.78 5.09
CA SER A 168 -16.63 -16.79 5.52
C SER A 168 -17.18 -15.37 5.69
N GLU A 169 -18.51 -15.23 5.81
CA GLU A 169 -19.11 -13.94 6.18
C GLU A 169 -18.60 -13.41 7.52
N ALA A 170 -18.27 -14.31 8.46
CA ALA A 170 -17.69 -13.92 9.74
C ALA A 170 -16.30 -13.28 9.56
N ASP A 171 -15.53 -13.74 8.57
CA ASP A 171 -14.24 -13.14 8.24
C ASP A 171 -14.40 -11.78 7.55
N LEU A 172 -15.42 -11.61 6.70
CA LEU A 172 -15.79 -10.30 6.17
C LEU A 172 -16.19 -9.32 7.28
N LYS A 173 -16.94 -9.77 8.28
CA LYS A 173 -17.28 -8.94 9.45
C LYS A 173 -16.03 -8.53 10.23
N LYS A 174 -15.10 -9.45 10.48
CA LYS A 174 -13.81 -9.12 11.11
C LYS A 174 -13.01 -8.13 10.28
N ALA A 175 -13.02 -8.26 8.95
CA ALA A 175 -12.37 -7.32 8.04
C ALA A 175 -13.02 -5.92 8.11
N ALA A 176 -14.36 -5.84 8.19
CA ALA A 176 -15.07 -4.58 8.38
C ALA A 176 -14.72 -3.91 9.73
N GLU A 177 -14.65 -4.69 10.81
CA GLU A 177 -14.21 -4.23 12.14
C GLU A 177 -12.76 -3.73 12.11
N ALA A 178 -11.84 -4.47 11.48
CA ALA A 178 -10.44 -4.09 11.35
C ALA A 178 -10.26 -2.83 10.49
N SER A 179 -10.98 -2.72 9.37
CA SER A 179 -10.98 -1.52 8.52
C SER A 179 -11.50 -0.31 9.28
N THR A 180 -12.61 -0.46 10.00
CA THR A 180 -13.17 0.63 10.80
C THR A 180 -12.26 1.01 11.97
N LYS A 181 -11.56 0.05 12.61
CA LYS A 181 -10.52 0.36 13.60
C LYS A 181 -9.44 1.27 13.01
N GLN A 182 -8.93 0.95 11.83
CA GLN A 182 -7.92 1.76 11.14
C GLN A 182 -8.45 3.16 10.82
N GLU A 183 -9.68 3.27 10.33
CA GLU A 183 -10.36 4.53 10.07
C GLU A 183 -10.43 5.43 11.32
N LEU A 184 -10.81 4.85 12.47
CA LEU A 184 -10.92 5.58 13.73
C LEU A 184 -9.55 6.08 14.23
N ILE A 185 -8.52 5.24 14.13
CA ILE A 185 -7.14 5.60 14.51
C ILE A 185 -6.62 6.74 13.63
N ALA A 186 -6.78 6.60 12.31
CA ALA A 186 -6.35 7.63 11.36
C ALA A 186 -7.08 8.95 11.63
N ASN A 187 -8.40 8.91 11.80
CA ASN A 187 -9.20 10.10 12.06
C ASN A 187 -8.78 10.83 13.33
N VAL A 188 -8.56 10.11 14.44
CA VAL A 188 -8.22 10.79 15.69
C VAL A 188 -6.84 11.46 15.61
N ILE A 189 -5.85 10.81 14.98
CA ILE A 189 -4.51 11.37 14.76
C ILE A 189 -4.58 12.55 13.78
N ALA A 190 -5.29 12.39 12.66
CA ALA A 190 -5.44 13.44 11.66
C ALA A 190 -6.11 14.70 12.20
N LEU A 191 -7.14 14.56 13.05
CA LEU A 191 -7.76 15.70 13.73
C LEU A 191 -6.80 16.40 14.67
N LYS A 192 -5.95 15.64 15.38
CA LYS A 192 -4.98 16.20 16.33
C LYS A 192 -3.89 17.03 15.64
N HIS A 193 -3.46 16.61 14.45
CA HIS A 193 -2.32 17.18 13.72
C HIS A 193 -2.69 17.88 12.41
N ALA A 194 -3.98 18.08 12.15
CA ALA A 194 -4.51 18.72 10.94
C ALA A 194 -4.05 18.02 9.63
N LEU A 195 -4.09 16.68 9.60
CA LEU A 195 -3.64 15.85 8.46
C LEU A 195 -4.77 15.47 7.48
N LYS A 196 -5.99 15.97 7.70
CA LYS A 196 -7.07 15.80 6.73
C LYS A 196 -6.76 16.64 5.48
N PRO A 197 -6.93 16.11 4.27
CA PRO A 197 -6.64 16.86 3.06
C PRO A 197 -7.61 18.04 2.93
N ASN A 198 -7.09 19.21 2.56
CA ASN A 198 -7.93 20.26 2.00
C ASN A 198 -8.36 19.87 0.56
N ASP A 199 -9.20 20.67 -0.08
CA ASP A 199 -9.72 20.33 -1.41
C ASP A 199 -8.63 20.26 -2.50
N GLU A 200 -7.60 21.11 -2.43
CA GLU A 200 -6.49 21.11 -3.39
C GLU A 200 -5.62 19.85 -3.24
N ASP A 201 -5.24 19.53 -2.01
CA ASP A 201 -4.48 18.32 -1.68
C ASP A 201 -5.28 17.07 -2.05
N PHE A 202 -6.60 17.09 -1.82
CA PHE A 202 -7.49 15.99 -2.18
C PHE A 202 -7.55 15.77 -3.69
N GLN A 203 -7.70 16.82 -4.50
CA GLN A 203 -7.70 16.68 -5.96
C GLN A 203 -6.36 16.19 -6.49
N THR A 204 -5.25 16.60 -5.88
CA THR A 204 -3.92 16.10 -6.23
C THR A 204 -3.83 14.60 -5.97
N ALA A 205 -4.23 14.15 -4.78
CA ALA A 205 -4.24 12.73 -4.42
C ALA A 205 -5.17 11.91 -5.32
N LEU A 206 -6.35 12.41 -5.68
CA LEU A 206 -7.25 11.74 -6.63
C LEU A 206 -6.59 11.53 -8.00
N GLY A 207 -5.78 12.48 -8.46
CA GLY A 207 -5.01 12.35 -9.70
C GLY A 207 -3.94 11.26 -9.62
N GLU A 208 -3.37 11.03 -8.43
CA GLU A 208 -2.42 9.94 -8.18
C GLU A 208 -3.11 8.58 -8.12
N TYR A 209 -4.19 8.45 -7.33
CA TYR A 209 -4.98 7.21 -7.28
C TYR A 209 -5.60 6.85 -8.62
N ALA A 210 -6.06 7.83 -9.41
CA ALA A 210 -6.59 7.55 -10.73
C ALA A 210 -5.52 6.89 -11.62
N LYS A 211 -4.27 7.37 -11.57
CA LYS A 211 -3.16 6.75 -12.31
C LYS A 211 -2.82 5.36 -11.77
N GLU A 212 -2.75 5.21 -10.45
CA GLU A 212 -2.41 3.96 -9.78
C GLU A 212 -3.44 2.86 -10.09
N TYR A 213 -4.72 3.18 -9.95
CA TYR A 213 -5.84 2.28 -10.24
C TYR A 213 -6.23 2.25 -11.72
N LYS A 214 -5.45 2.91 -12.58
CA LYS A 214 -5.60 2.91 -14.05
C LYS A 214 -6.94 3.46 -14.55
N PHE A 215 -7.55 4.37 -13.80
CA PHE A 215 -8.65 5.20 -14.27
C PHE A 215 -8.12 6.30 -15.19
N ALA A 216 -8.89 6.68 -16.21
CA ALA A 216 -8.47 7.74 -17.14
C ALA A 216 -8.35 9.12 -16.46
N ASN A 217 -9.11 9.36 -15.39
CA ASN A 217 -9.09 10.60 -14.62
C ASN A 217 -9.78 10.43 -13.26
N ALA A 218 -9.65 11.43 -12.39
CA ALA A 218 -10.26 11.49 -11.07
C ALA A 218 -11.80 11.42 -11.09
N GLU A 219 -12.46 11.95 -12.12
CA GLU A 219 -13.92 11.92 -12.23
C GLU A 219 -14.43 10.48 -12.36
N LEU A 220 -13.77 9.66 -13.18
CA LEU A 220 -14.13 8.25 -13.32
C LEU A 220 -13.85 7.46 -12.05
N LEU A 221 -12.79 7.79 -11.31
CA LEU A 221 -12.52 7.22 -10.00
C LEU A 221 -13.66 7.52 -9.02
N LEU A 222 -14.11 8.78 -8.94
CA LEU A 222 -15.19 9.19 -8.04
C LEU A 222 -16.58 8.63 -8.42
N LYS A 223 -16.76 8.14 -9.65
CA LYS A 223 -17.95 7.38 -10.04
C LYS A 223 -17.93 5.95 -9.52
N ALA A 224 -16.75 5.39 -9.31
CA ALA A 224 -16.56 4.02 -8.83
C ALA A 224 -16.41 3.96 -7.31
N VAL A 225 -15.77 4.96 -6.70
CA VAL A 225 -15.52 5.03 -5.26
C VAL A 225 -16.08 6.36 -4.73
N PRO A 226 -16.99 6.33 -3.74
CA PRO A 226 -17.53 7.54 -3.14
C PRO A 226 -16.46 8.51 -2.63
N GLU A 227 -16.73 9.82 -2.74
CA GLU A 227 -15.77 10.88 -2.37
C GLU A 227 -15.34 10.79 -0.90
N ASP A 228 -16.27 10.51 -0.01
CA ASP A 228 -16.03 10.34 1.42
C ASP A 228 -15.09 9.15 1.71
N GLU A 229 -15.28 8.01 1.05
CA GLU A 229 -14.35 6.88 1.13
C GLU A 229 -12.95 7.24 0.60
N MET A 230 -12.86 7.99 -0.50
CA MET A 230 -11.58 8.51 -0.99
C MET A 230 -10.92 9.50 -0.01
N ARG A 231 -11.69 10.35 0.67
CA ARG A 231 -11.15 11.26 1.69
C ARG A 231 -10.67 10.52 2.92
N LEU A 232 -11.33 9.43 3.32
CA LEU A 232 -10.86 8.56 4.40
C LEU A 232 -9.53 7.89 4.01
N LEU A 233 -9.44 7.39 2.77
CA LEU A 233 -8.22 6.79 2.23
C LEU A 233 -7.04 7.78 2.25
N VAL A 234 -7.23 8.99 1.68
CA VAL A 234 -6.19 10.04 1.67
C VAL A 234 -5.81 10.45 3.10
N THR A 235 -6.79 10.57 4.00
CA THR A 235 -6.52 10.91 5.41
C THR A 235 -5.64 9.86 6.08
N ARG A 236 -5.91 8.57 5.84
CA ARG A 236 -5.10 7.48 6.38
C ARG A 236 -3.69 7.54 5.83
N ASP A 237 -3.52 7.75 4.53
CA ASP A 237 -2.20 7.75 3.90
C ASP A 237 -1.38 8.97 4.35
N ASN A 238 -2.00 10.14 4.52
CA ASN A 238 -1.38 11.30 5.17
C ASN A 238 -0.91 11.01 6.60
N VAL A 239 -1.72 10.29 7.39
CA VAL A 239 -1.35 9.89 8.74
C VAL A 239 -0.18 8.92 8.73
N LYS A 240 -0.19 7.91 7.86
CA LYS A 240 0.91 6.94 7.75
C LYS A 240 2.23 7.63 7.37
N SER A 241 2.18 8.49 6.36
CA SER A 241 3.34 9.27 5.92
C SER A 241 3.88 10.17 7.03
N TRP A 242 2.99 10.90 7.73
CA TRP A 242 3.37 11.74 8.86
C TRP A 242 3.99 10.92 10.00
N LEU A 243 3.41 9.76 10.35
CA LEU A 243 3.95 8.89 11.38
C LEU A 243 5.35 8.36 11.01
N ALA A 244 5.56 7.97 9.76
CA ALA A 244 6.86 7.52 9.26
C ALA A 244 7.91 8.64 9.33
N ASP A 245 7.54 9.89 9.03
CA ASP A 245 8.45 11.03 9.14
C ASP A 245 8.85 11.35 10.60
N GLN A 246 8.04 10.92 11.57
CA GLN A 246 8.30 11.13 13.00
C GLN A 246 8.91 9.90 13.69
N CYS A 247 9.05 8.77 13.00
CA CYS A 247 9.55 7.54 13.60
C CYS A 247 11.07 7.59 13.83
N THR A 248 11.54 6.74 14.74
CA THR A 248 12.97 6.49 14.91
C THR A 248 13.34 5.16 14.26
N GLN A 249 14.32 5.20 13.35
CA GLN A 249 14.83 4.00 12.70
C GLN A 249 16.06 3.48 13.43
N THR A 250 15.99 2.24 13.87
CA THR A 250 17.10 1.53 14.52
C THR A 250 17.84 0.67 13.50
N GLU A 251 19.14 0.46 13.69
CA GLU A 251 19.92 -0.42 12.82
C GLU A 251 19.27 -1.81 12.77
N ALA A 252 19.22 -2.39 11.57
CA ALA A 252 18.72 -3.74 11.37
C ALA A 252 19.46 -4.69 12.31
N LYS A 253 18.72 -5.56 13.01
CA LYS A 253 19.37 -6.60 13.82
C LYS A 253 19.99 -7.58 12.84
N GLY A 254 21.26 -7.36 12.50
CA GLY A 254 22.00 -8.17 11.55
C GLY A 254 21.81 -9.65 11.86
N GLU A 255 21.41 -10.40 10.83
CA GLU A 255 21.40 -11.87 10.83
C GLU A 255 22.81 -12.45 11.01
#